data_AF-A0A1Y6FBX2-F1
#
_entry.id   AF-A0A1Y6FBX2-F1
#
_cell.length_a   1.000
_cell.length_b   1.000
_cell.length_c   1.000
_cell.angle_alpha   90.00
_cell.angle_beta   90.00
_cell.angle_gamma   90.00
#
_symmetry.space_group_name_H-M   'P 1'
#
loop_
_entity.id
_entity.type
_entity.pdbx_description
1 polymer ?
#
loop_
_entity_poly.entity_id
_entity_poly.type
_entity_poly.pdbx_seq_one_letter_code
_entity_poly.pdbx_strand_id
1 'polypeptide(L)'
;MVERDGILIDSGPGLEMTLPLGSIPQARIAASSYVSDVAEALMAEVGFAFVASDSPPTSLDELHRAVAHSTAESVPLPVPNHLHGDTALTGMEGDQPLAFWRSIVKVRDGYGFTRAEELSLDLDLLDRAAFDGVSRPARAVLYAALVGTTVYTAIKGATPSSPRQFTSDVLTYGLTDAILLENERSAPSRRS
;
A
#
# COMPACT_ATOMS: atom_id res chain seq x y z
N MET A 1 23.73 3.48 11.56
CA MET A 1 25.06 2.87 11.73
C MET A 1 25.32 2.75 13.23
N VAL A 2 25.19 1.54 13.77
CA VAL A 2 25.47 1.26 15.18
C VAL A 2 26.53 0.16 15.20
N GLU A 3 27.64 0.43 15.86
CA GLU A 3 28.72 -0.52 16.02
C GLU A 3 28.41 -1.44 17.22
N ARG A 4 28.30 -2.75 16.97
CA ARG A 4 28.34 -3.79 18.01
C ARG A 4 29.30 -4.88 17.56
N ASP A 5 30.25 -5.21 18.43
CA ASP A 5 31.17 -6.35 18.31
C ASP A 5 32.06 -6.40 17.04
N GLY A 6 32.51 -5.24 16.54
CA GLY A 6 33.54 -5.16 15.50
C GLY A 6 33.12 -5.72 14.13
N ILE A 7 31.84 -6.02 13.94
CA ILE A 7 31.24 -6.36 12.65
C ILE A 7 30.49 -5.12 12.19
N LEU A 8 30.91 -4.57 11.05
CA LEU A 8 30.13 -3.59 10.30
C LEU A 8 28.88 -4.29 9.78
N ILE A 9 27.82 -4.31 10.58
CA ILE A 9 26.49 -4.60 10.08
C ILE A 9 26.05 -3.35 9.34
N ASP A 10 26.08 -3.41 8.01
CA ASP A 10 25.28 -2.50 7.20
C ASP A 10 23.86 -2.61 7.75
N SER A 11 23.43 -1.57 8.47
CA SER A 11 22.05 -1.42 8.86
C SER A 11 21.33 -1.02 7.58
N GLY A 12 21.19 -1.99 6.66
CA GLY A 12 20.49 -1.81 5.38
C GLY A 12 19.21 -1.04 5.67
N PRO A 13 18.86 -0.07 4.81
CA PRO A 13 18.15 1.15 5.17
C PRO A 13 17.17 0.90 6.31
N GLY A 14 17.61 1.18 7.54
CA GLY A 14 16.85 0.84 8.73
C GLY A 14 15.50 1.55 8.65
N LEU A 15 14.46 0.81 8.27
CA LEU A 15 13.06 1.24 8.22
C LEU A 15 12.51 1.38 9.66
N GLU A 16 13.31 1.88 10.60
CA GLU A 16 12.77 2.52 11.80
C GLU A 16 12.14 3.83 11.33
N MET A 17 10.86 3.69 10.97
CA MET A 17 10.04 4.76 10.40
C MET A 17 8.96 5.15 11.39
N THR A 18 9.37 5.27 12.64
CA THR A 18 8.56 5.89 13.66
C THR A 18 8.49 7.39 13.38
N LEU A 19 7.28 7.91 13.36
CA LEU A 19 6.98 9.32 13.18
C LEU A 19 6.38 9.86 14.48
N PRO A 20 6.67 11.13 14.85
CA PRO A 20 5.91 11.79 15.90
C PRO A 20 4.43 11.81 15.54
N LEU A 21 3.55 11.42 16.48
CA LEU A 21 2.10 11.30 16.27
C LEU A 21 1.48 12.54 15.58
N GLY A 22 1.91 13.74 15.97
CA GLY A 22 1.41 14.99 15.41
C GLY A 22 1.76 15.24 13.94
N SER A 23 2.67 14.45 13.35
CA SER A 23 3.12 14.58 11.95
C SER A 23 2.46 13.58 10.99
N ILE A 24 1.79 12.55 11.54
CA ILE A 24 1.14 11.48 10.75
C ILE A 24 0.06 12.04 9.80
N PRO A 25 -0.83 12.97 10.21
CA PRO A 25 -1.84 13.51 9.30
C PRO A 25 -1.24 14.20 8.06
N GLN A 26 -0.21 15.02 8.24
CA GLN A 26 0.46 15.72 7.13
C GLN A 26 1.21 14.73 6.23
N ALA A 27 1.87 13.72 6.82
CA ALA A 27 2.52 12.66 6.06
C ALA A 27 1.51 11.89 5.19
N ARG A 28 0.32 11.60 5.72
CA ARG A 28 -0.76 10.91 4.97
C ARG A 28 -1.30 11.77 3.84
N ILE A 29 -1.50 13.06 4.06
CA ILE A 29 -1.91 14.00 3.00
C ILE A 29 -0.86 14.02 1.88
N ALA A 30 0.42 14.14 2.23
CA ALA A 30 1.51 14.16 1.25
C ALA A 30 1.61 12.84 0.45
N ALA A 31 1.47 11.69 1.12
CA ALA A 31 1.44 10.39 0.44
C ALA A 31 0.20 10.25 -0.48
N SER A 32 -0.96 10.73 -0.04
CA SER A 32 -2.18 10.68 -0.83
C SER A 32 -2.07 11.53 -2.09
N SER A 33 -1.55 12.77 -1.95
CA SER A 33 -1.29 13.66 -3.08
C SER A 33 -0.38 13.01 -4.10
N TYR A 34 0.74 12.44 -3.66
CA TYR A 34 1.68 11.76 -4.56
C TYR A 34 1.01 10.61 -5.32
N VAL A 35 0.26 9.75 -4.63
CA VAL A 35 -0.41 8.62 -5.29
C VAL A 35 -1.49 9.09 -6.27
N SER A 36 -2.23 10.15 -5.94
CA SER A 36 -3.18 10.78 -6.86
C SER A 36 -2.48 11.32 -8.10
N ASP A 37 -1.38 12.05 -7.94
CA ASP A 37 -0.59 12.59 -9.06
C ASP A 37 -0.07 11.47 -9.98
N VAL A 38 0.42 10.36 -9.39
CA VAL A 38 0.87 9.17 -10.14
C VAL A 38 -0.31 8.51 -10.88
N ALA A 39 -1.45 8.36 -10.22
CA ALA A 39 -2.63 7.78 -10.85
C ALA A 39 -3.13 8.64 -12.01
N GLU A 40 -3.16 9.98 -11.86
CA GLU A 40 -3.51 10.91 -12.92
C GLU A 40 -2.57 10.82 -14.12
N ALA A 41 -1.25 10.77 -13.88
CA ALA A 41 -0.26 10.58 -14.93
C ALA A 41 -0.46 9.24 -15.66
N LEU A 42 -0.73 8.16 -14.92
CA LEU A 42 -1.00 6.85 -15.49
C LEU A 42 -2.29 6.82 -16.30
N MET A 43 -3.37 7.45 -15.83
CA MET A 43 -4.64 7.55 -16.56
C MET A 43 -4.43 8.24 -17.91
N ALA A 44 -3.62 9.31 -17.95
CA ALA A 44 -3.26 9.99 -19.19
C ALA A 44 -2.42 9.10 -20.12
N GLU A 45 -1.53 8.26 -19.57
CA GLU A 45 -0.68 7.35 -20.34
C GLU A 45 -1.46 6.16 -20.94
N VAL A 46 -2.33 5.52 -20.15
CA VAL A 46 -3.06 4.31 -20.58
C VAL A 46 -4.36 4.61 -21.32
N GLY A 47 -4.87 5.84 -21.23
CA GLY A 47 -6.08 6.28 -21.92
C GLY A 47 -7.40 5.84 -21.28
N PHE A 48 -7.38 5.38 -20.03
CA PHE A 48 -8.57 5.03 -19.25
C PHE A 48 -8.40 5.34 -17.75
N ALA A 49 -9.51 5.53 -17.06
CA ALA A 49 -9.57 5.82 -15.62
C ALA A 49 -9.72 4.55 -14.77
N PHE A 50 -10.00 4.68 -13.47
CA PHE A 50 -10.39 3.57 -12.60
C PHE A 50 -11.78 3.78 -11.99
N VAL A 51 -12.39 2.69 -11.52
CA VAL A 51 -13.67 2.72 -10.81
C VAL A 51 -13.66 1.72 -9.66
N ALA A 52 -14.23 2.12 -8.52
CA ALA A 52 -14.43 1.23 -7.38
C ALA A 52 -15.34 0.05 -7.77
N SER A 53 -14.92 -1.17 -7.45
CA SER A 53 -15.65 -2.39 -7.74
C SER A 53 -15.57 -3.36 -6.56
N ASP A 54 -16.71 -3.98 -6.22
CA ASP A 54 -16.80 -5.09 -5.26
C ASP A 54 -16.36 -6.42 -5.90
N SER A 55 -16.08 -6.43 -7.21
CA SER A 55 -15.56 -7.58 -7.95
C SER A 55 -14.35 -7.16 -8.81
N PRO A 56 -13.26 -6.71 -8.17
CA PRO A 56 -12.03 -6.38 -8.89
C PRO A 56 -11.34 -7.67 -9.39
N PRO A 57 -10.41 -7.57 -10.36
CA PRO A 57 -9.60 -8.72 -10.78
C PRO A 57 -8.82 -9.33 -9.61
N THR A 58 -8.85 -10.66 -9.50
CA THR A 58 -8.23 -11.41 -8.39
C THR A 58 -7.05 -12.29 -8.82
N SER A 59 -6.75 -12.29 -10.12
CA SER A 59 -5.61 -12.99 -10.72
C SER A 59 -4.97 -12.16 -11.80
N LEU A 60 -3.72 -12.50 -12.16
CA LEU A 60 -2.98 -11.80 -13.21
C LEU A 60 -3.69 -11.92 -14.56
N ASP A 61 -4.23 -13.09 -14.90
CA ASP A 61 -4.99 -13.30 -16.14
C ASP A 61 -6.28 -12.48 -16.19
N GLU A 62 -7.01 -12.38 -15.08
CA GLU A 62 -8.19 -11.50 -14.99
C GLU A 62 -7.79 -10.04 -15.15
N LEU A 63 -6.68 -9.63 -14.54
CA LEU A 63 -6.21 -8.26 -14.60
C LEU A 63 -5.73 -7.88 -16.01
N HIS A 64 -5.01 -8.76 -16.71
CA HIS A 64 -4.66 -8.55 -18.12
C HIS A 64 -5.90 -8.40 -19.00
N ARG A 65 -6.92 -9.25 -18.80
CA ARG A 65 -8.19 -9.14 -19.55
C ARG A 65 -8.90 -7.83 -19.24
N ALA A 66 -8.96 -7.42 -17.97
CA ALA A 66 -9.58 -6.18 -17.55
C ALA A 66 -8.87 -4.96 -18.15
N VAL A 67 -7.53 -4.91 -18.09
CA VAL A 67 -6.73 -3.84 -18.70
C VAL A 67 -6.90 -3.81 -20.21
N ALA A 68 -6.87 -4.97 -20.88
CA ALA A 68 -7.08 -5.05 -22.33
C ALA A 68 -8.47 -4.53 -22.72
N HIS A 69 -9.51 -4.89 -21.96
CA HIS A 69 -10.86 -4.40 -22.17
C HIS A 69 -10.98 -2.88 -21.93
N SER A 70 -10.46 -2.37 -20.82
CA SER A 70 -10.40 -0.94 -20.51
C SER A 70 -9.69 -0.13 -21.59
N THR A 71 -8.61 -0.69 -22.15
CA THR A 71 -7.86 -0.07 -23.25
C THR A 71 -8.69 -0.04 -24.53
N ALA A 72 -9.31 -1.17 -24.90
CA ALA A 72 -10.04 -1.30 -26.16
C ALA A 72 -11.32 -0.46 -26.20
N GLU A 73 -12.05 -0.39 -25.08
CA GLU A 73 -13.36 0.25 -25.00
C GLU A 73 -13.31 1.64 -24.33
N SER A 74 -12.11 2.09 -23.91
CA SER A 74 -11.93 3.33 -23.13
C SER A 74 -12.82 3.39 -21.88
N VAL A 75 -13.00 2.26 -21.21
CA VAL A 75 -13.80 2.14 -19.98
C VAL A 75 -12.92 2.07 -18.73
N PRO A 76 -13.37 2.58 -17.57
CA PRO A 76 -12.56 2.55 -16.35
C PRO A 76 -12.19 1.13 -15.91
N LEU A 77 -10.98 0.96 -15.39
CA LEU A 77 -10.52 -0.30 -14.81
C LEU A 77 -11.18 -0.52 -13.43
N PRO A 78 -11.82 -1.68 -13.18
CA PRO A 78 -12.33 -2.00 -11.86
C PRO A 78 -11.18 -2.23 -10.87
N VAL A 79 -11.13 -1.42 -9.81
CA VAL A 79 -10.20 -1.55 -8.68
C VAL A 79 -10.96 -1.87 -7.39
N PRO A 80 -10.33 -2.50 -6.39
CA PRO A 80 -11.00 -2.84 -5.15
C PRO A 80 -11.71 -1.65 -4.49
N ASN A 81 -12.96 -1.88 -4.11
CA ASN A 81 -13.74 -0.89 -3.39
C ASN A 81 -13.33 -0.83 -1.91
N HIS A 82 -12.58 0.22 -1.55
CA HIS A 82 -12.20 0.53 -0.17
C HIS A 82 -13.06 1.65 0.46
N LEU A 83 -14.23 1.97 -0.09
CA LEU A 83 -15.06 3.13 0.29
C LEU A 83 -15.69 3.07 1.69
N HIS A 84 -15.36 2.09 2.53
CA HIS A 84 -15.87 2.03 3.91
C HIS A 84 -15.23 3.08 4.86
N GLY A 85 -14.52 4.08 4.33
CA GLY A 85 -14.03 5.26 5.07
C GLY A 85 -12.78 5.03 5.92
N ASP A 86 -12.36 3.78 6.05
CA ASP A 86 -11.20 3.36 6.82
C ASP A 86 -10.03 2.96 5.90
N THR A 87 -9.36 3.97 5.36
CA THR A 87 -8.29 3.83 4.36
C THR A 87 -6.94 4.25 4.93
N ALA A 88 -5.87 3.63 4.44
CA ALA A 88 -4.50 3.98 4.84
C ALA A 88 -4.16 5.42 4.39
N LEU A 89 -4.58 5.78 3.18
CA LEU A 89 -4.48 7.12 2.63
C LEU A 89 -5.68 7.99 2.99
N THR A 90 -5.60 9.29 2.69
CA THR A 90 -6.64 10.29 2.93
C THR A 90 -7.25 10.76 1.62
N GLY A 91 -8.54 11.15 1.63
CA GLY A 91 -9.23 11.67 0.46
C GLY A 91 -10.58 11.00 0.23
N MET A 92 -11.36 11.51 -0.73
CA MET A 92 -12.66 10.93 -1.10
C MET A 92 -12.53 9.56 -1.78
N GLU A 93 -11.42 9.36 -2.51
CA GLU A 93 -11.14 8.12 -3.25
C GLU A 93 -10.38 7.09 -2.42
N GLY A 94 -9.94 7.46 -1.21
CA GLY A 94 -9.28 6.54 -0.29
C GLY A 94 -8.02 5.93 -0.88
N ASP A 95 -7.96 4.59 -0.87
CA ASP A 95 -6.83 3.81 -1.38
C ASP A 95 -6.98 3.42 -2.87
N GLN A 96 -8.03 3.89 -3.57
CA GLN A 96 -8.29 3.52 -4.97
C GLN A 96 -7.20 3.98 -5.95
N PRO A 97 -6.65 5.21 -5.87
CA PRO A 97 -5.54 5.61 -6.73
C PRO A 97 -4.31 4.69 -6.55
N LEU A 98 -4.06 4.24 -5.32
CA LEU A 98 -2.97 3.29 -5.02
C LEU A 98 -3.24 1.93 -5.65
N ALA A 99 -4.48 1.44 -5.56
CA ALA A 99 -4.88 0.17 -6.17
C ALA A 99 -4.79 0.21 -7.70
N PHE A 100 -5.15 1.34 -8.32
CA PHE A 100 -4.96 1.56 -9.75
C PHE A 100 -3.48 1.54 -10.14
N TRP A 101 -2.64 2.31 -9.45
CA TRP A 101 -1.19 2.33 -9.69
C TRP A 101 -0.58 0.92 -9.60
N ARG A 102 -0.89 0.17 -8.53
CA ARG A 102 -0.48 -1.23 -8.36
C ARG A 102 -0.91 -2.10 -9.55
N SER A 103 -2.17 -1.97 -9.96
CA SER A 103 -2.75 -2.78 -11.04
C SER A 103 -2.04 -2.57 -12.37
N ILE A 104 -1.73 -1.31 -12.72
CA ILE A 104 -1.01 -1.00 -13.95
C ILE A 104 0.43 -1.53 -13.90
N VAL A 105 1.13 -1.33 -12.79
CA VAL A 105 2.51 -1.84 -12.63
C VAL A 105 2.55 -3.37 -12.66
N LYS A 106 1.58 -4.06 -12.04
CA LYS A 106 1.46 -5.53 -12.15
C LYS A 106 1.43 -6.02 -13.60
N VAL A 107 0.59 -5.39 -14.43
CA VAL A 107 0.42 -5.79 -15.83
C VAL A 107 1.66 -5.44 -16.66
N ARG A 108 2.27 -4.27 -16.44
CA ARG A 108 3.46 -3.84 -17.19
C ARG A 108 4.68 -4.69 -16.89
N ASP A 109 4.90 -4.99 -15.61
CA ASP A 109 6.15 -5.55 -15.13
C ASP A 109 6.04 -7.05 -14.79
N GLY A 110 4.84 -7.62 -14.92
CA GLY A 110 4.59 -9.06 -14.80
C GLY A 110 4.54 -9.58 -13.36
N TYR A 111 4.14 -8.75 -12.40
CA TYR A 111 3.98 -9.20 -11.01
C TYR A 111 2.68 -10.00 -10.84
N GLY A 112 2.81 -11.23 -10.31
CA GLY A 112 1.66 -12.07 -9.95
C GLY A 112 0.96 -11.66 -8.65
N PHE A 113 0.17 -12.58 -8.10
CA PHE A 113 -0.67 -12.41 -6.90
C PHE A 113 -0.19 -13.26 -5.71
N THR A 114 0.94 -13.95 -5.83
CA THR A 114 1.53 -14.63 -4.68
C THR A 114 2.04 -13.61 -3.67
N ARG A 115 2.11 -13.97 -2.38
CA ARG A 115 2.56 -13.03 -1.33
C ARG A 115 3.98 -12.49 -1.56
N ALA A 116 4.87 -13.31 -2.14
CA ALA A 116 6.23 -12.90 -2.46
C ALA A 116 6.26 -11.88 -3.61
N GLU A 117 5.42 -12.08 -4.63
CA GLU A 117 5.30 -11.14 -5.76
C GLU A 117 4.61 -9.85 -5.35
N GLU A 118 3.57 -9.91 -4.51
CA GLU A 118 2.94 -8.72 -3.93
C GLU A 118 3.95 -7.89 -3.13
N LEU A 119 4.77 -8.55 -2.30
CA LEU A 119 5.81 -7.85 -1.53
C LEU A 119 6.88 -7.24 -2.44
N SER A 120 7.26 -7.93 -3.51
CA SER A 120 8.24 -7.43 -4.47
C SER A 120 7.72 -6.20 -5.22
N LEU A 121 6.46 -6.23 -5.65
CA LEU A 121 5.77 -5.07 -6.20
C LEU A 121 5.78 -3.91 -5.19
N ASP A 122 5.41 -4.16 -3.93
CA ASP A 122 5.31 -3.11 -2.91
C ASP A 122 6.64 -2.40 -2.67
N LEU A 123 7.74 -3.16 -2.67
CA LEU A 123 9.09 -2.62 -2.55
C LEU A 123 9.48 -1.79 -3.79
N ASP A 124 9.17 -2.28 -4.99
CA ASP A 124 9.41 -1.51 -6.23
C ASP A 124 8.63 -0.19 -6.26
N LEU A 125 7.36 -0.19 -5.84
CA LEU A 125 6.57 1.05 -5.74
C LEU A 125 7.16 2.05 -4.73
N LEU A 126 7.73 1.55 -3.62
CA LEU A 126 8.43 2.40 -2.66
C LEU A 126 9.73 2.97 -3.21
N ASP A 127 10.47 2.20 -4.00
CA ASP A 127 11.69 2.64 -4.67
C ASP A 127 11.37 3.70 -5.73
N ARG A 128 10.28 3.55 -6.48
CA ARG A 128 9.77 4.59 -7.40
C ARG A 128 9.40 5.87 -6.66
N ALA A 129 8.67 5.78 -5.55
CA ALA A 129 8.37 6.93 -4.71
C ALA A 129 9.64 7.61 -4.17
N ALA A 130 10.67 6.83 -3.82
CA ALA A 130 11.96 7.38 -3.41
C ALA A 130 12.67 8.11 -4.55
N PHE A 131 12.65 7.51 -5.74
CA PHE A 131 13.23 8.08 -6.96
C PHE A 131 12.56 9.40 -7.35
N ASP A 132 11.23 9.48 -7.22
CA ASP A 132 10.43 10.69 -7.49
C ASP A 132 10.61 11.79 -6.42
N GLY A 133 11.46 11.56 -5.41
CA GLY A 133 11.76 12.56 -4.39
C GLY A 133 10.71 12.67 -3.29
N VAL A 134 9.84 11.66 -3.12
CA VAL A 134 8.84 11.65 -2.05
C VAL A 134 9.53 11.71 -0.68
N SER A 135 9.06 12.65 0.15
CA SER A 135 9.63 12.87 1.48
C SER A 135 9.61 11.60 2.33
N ARG A 136 10.59 11.45 3.24
CA ARG A 136 10.68 10.28 4.13
C ARG A 136 9.37 10.03 4.92
N PRO A 137 8.68 11.04 5.50
CA PRO A 137 7.41 10.78 6.19
C PRO A 137 6.30 10.27 5.27
N ALA A 138 6.15 10.81 4.07
CA ALA A 138 5.15 10.33 3.11
C ALA A 138 5.47 8.90 2.62
N ARG A 139 6.75 8.61 2.34
CA ARG A 139 7.19 7.23 2.06
C ARG A 139 6.94 6.29 3.23
N ALA A 140 6.91 6.78 4.46
CA ALA A 140 6.52 5.98 5.61
C ALA A 140 5.06 5.56 5.63
N VAL A 141 4.18 6.46 5.24
CA VAL A 141 2.78 6.12 5.05
C VAL A 141 2.65 5.07 3.94
N LEU A 142 3.34 5.26 2.81
CA LEU A 142 3.32 4.28 1.71
C LEU A 142 3.87 2.92 2.15
N TYR A 143 4.95 2.90 2.94
CA TYR A 143 5.52 1.66 3.47
C TYR A 143 4.51 0.90 4.34
N ALA A 144 3.86 1.61 5.26
CA ALA A 144 2.85 1.01 6.12
C ALA A 144 1.64 0.51 5.33
N ALA A 145 1.17 1.29 4.34
CA ALA A 145 0.02 0.97 3.50
C ALA A 145 0.29 -0.21 2.55
N LEU A 146 1.48 -0.28 1.94
CA LEU A 146 1.89 -1.30 0.99
C LEU A 146 2.49 -2.51 1.74
N VAL A 147 3.77 -2.39 2.13
CA VAL A 147 4.55 -3.47 2.72
C VAL A 147 3.94 -3.94 4.04
N GLY A 148 3.52 -3.01 4.91
CA GLY A 148 2.90 -3.37 6.18
C GLY A 148 1.66 -4.24 6.01
N THR A 149 0.75 -3.83 5.13
CA THR A 149 -0.47 -4.58 4.82
C THR A 149 -0.16 -5.93 4.19
N THR A 150 0.78 -6.00 3.24
CA THR A 150 1.17 -7.26 2.59
C THR A 150 1.80 -8.24 3.57
N VAL A 151 2.70 -7.77 4.45
CA VAL A 151 3.30 -8.60 5.50
C VAL A 151 2.23 -9.09 6.49
N TYR A 152 1.36 -8.21 6.97
CA TYR A 152 0.25 -8.61 7.84
C TYR A 152 -0.62 -9.67 7.18
N THR A 153 -1.01 -9.46 5.91
CA THR A 153 -1.86 -10.38 5.17
C THR A 153 -1.17 -11.72 4.91
N ALA A 154 0.15 -11.73 4.67
CA ALA A 154 0.92 -12.96 4.53
C ALA A 154 0.93 -13.78 5.84
N ILE A 155 1.00 -13.13 6.99
CA ILE A 155 1.01 -13.79 8.31
C ILE A 155 -0.39 -14.25 8.73
N LYS A 156 -1.41 -13.43 8.51
CA LYS A 156 -2.76 -13.62 9.04
C LYS A 156 -3.75 -14.25 8.07
N GLY A 157 -3.44 -14.24 6.78
CA GLY A 157 -4.35 -14.67 5.73
C GLY A 157 -5.53 -13.71 5.49
N ALA A 158 -5.52 -12.53 6.10
CA ALA A 158 -6.56 -11.50 5.99
C ALA A 158 -5.93 -10.11 6.06
N THR A 159 -6.61 -9.11 5.48
CA THR A 159 -6.19 -7.71 5.58
C THR A 159 -6.44 -7.15 6.99
N PRO A 160 -5.77 -6.05 7.38
CA PRO A 160 -6.09 -5.35 8.63
C PRO A 160 -7.58 -4.96 8.66
N SER A 161 -8.18 -5.04 9.85
CA SER A 161 -9.57 -4.65 10.10
C SER A 161 -9.79 -3.14 9.97
N SER A 162 -8.75 -2.37 10.33
CA SER A 162 -8.70 -0.92 10.16
C SER A 162 -7.38 -0.51 9.49
N PRO A 163 -7.36 -0.36 8.16
CA PRO A 163 -6.17 0.09 7.42
C PRO A 163 -5.60 1.41 7.94
N ARG A 164 -6.44 2.37 8.36
CA ARG A 164 -6.00 3.64 8.94
C ARG A 164 -5.31 3.44 10.27
N GLN A 165 -5.91 2.68 11.18
CA GLN A 165 -5.33 2.46 12.50
C GLN A 165 -4.05 1.64 12.39
N PHE A 166 -4.05 0.58 11.59
CA PHE A 166 -2.88 -0.23 11.32
C PHE A 166 -1.73 0.60 10.77
N THR A 167 -2.00 1.45 9.77
CA THR A 167 -1.00 2.39 9.23
C THR A 167 -0.44 3.30 10.32
N SER A 168 -1.32 3.87 11.15
CA SER A 168 -0.91 4.74 12.26
C SER A 168 -0.05 4.01 13.30
N ASP A 169 -0.38 2.76 13.60
CA ASP A 169 0.37 1.93 14.54
C ASP A 169 1.75 1.55 13.98
N VAL A 170 1.85 1.19 12.68
CA VAL A 170 3.14 0.95 12.03
C VAL A 170 4.03 2.19 12.12
N LEU A 171 3.46 3.37 11.89
CA LEU A 171 4.16 4.65 11.96
C LEU A 171 4.50 5.08 13.40
N THR A 172 3.85 4.53 14.42
CA THR A 172 4.08 4.94 15.81
C THR A 172 4.98 3.96 16.55
N TYR A 173 4.72 2.67 16.38
CA TYR A 173 5.33 1.58 17.15
C TYR A 173 6.22 0.68 16.28
N GLY A 174 6.18 0.82 14.96
CA GLY A 174 6.84 -0.09 14.03
C GLY A 174 5.95 -1.28 13.64
N LEU A 175 6.37 -2.02 12.60
CA LEU A 175 5.55 -3.05 11.98
C LEU A 175 5.25 -4.22 12.91
N THR A 176 6.23 -4.71 13.66
CA THR A 176 6.06 -5.85 14.56
C THR A 176 4.99 -5.58 15.62
N ASP A 177 5.07 -4.43 16.30
CA ASP A 177 4.13 -4.05 17.34
C ASP A 177 2.73 -3.75 16.76
N ALA A 178 2.66 -3.13 15.58
CA ALA A 178 1.39 -2.92 14.88
C ALA A 178 0.68 -4.24 14.54
N ILE A 179 1.42 -5.27 14.14
CA ILE A 179 0.85 -6.61 13.90
C ILE A 179 0.30 -7.21 15.20
N LEU A 180 1.00 -7.05 16.32
CA LEU A 180 0.54 -7.52 17.63
C LEU A 180 -0.74 -6.79 18.07
N LEU A 181 -0.75 -5.46 17.99
CA LEU A 181 -1.92 -4.63 18.32
C LEU A 181 -3.14 -4.97 17.45
N GLU A 182 -2.92 -5.18 16.15
CA GLU A 182 -4.00 -5.57 15.23
C GLU A 182 -4.56 -6.96 15.54
N ASN A 183 -3.71 -7.90 15.97
CA ASN A 183 -4.13 -9.21 16.43
C ASN A 183 -4.98 -9.15 17.70
N GLU A 184 -4.62 -8.29 18.64
CA GLU A 184 -5.41 -8.08 19.86
C GLU A 184 -6.78 -7.48 19.55
N ARG A 185 -6.84 -6.53 18.61
CA ARG A 185 -8.12 -5.93 18.14
C ARG A 185 -9.01 -6.92 17.39
N SER A 186 -8.41 -7.79 16.59
CA SER A 186 -9.12 -8.76 15.76
C SER A 186 -9.48 -10.06 16.49
N ALA A 187 -9.01 -10.25 17.73
CA ALA A 187 -9.34 -11.42 18.51
C ALA A 187 -10.84 -11.42 18.85
N PRO A 188 -11.59 -12.52 18.58
CA PRO A 188 -12.97 -12.61 19.01
C PRO A 188 -13.01 -12.41 20.52
N SER A 189 -13.85 -11.48 20.99
CA SER A 189 -14.01 -11.20 22.41
C SER A 189 -14.22 -12.52 23.13
N ARG A 190 -13.28 -12.93 23.99
CA ARG A 190 -13.46 -14.08 24.88
C ARG A 190 -14.55 -13.67 25.87
N ARG A 191 -15.81 -13.87 25.48
CA ARG A 191 -16.95 -13.78 26.40
C ARG A 191 -16.83 -14.96 27.33
N SER A 192 -16.33 -14.69 28.53
CA SER A 192 -16.49 -15.51 29.73
C SER A 192 -17.95 -15.54 30.16
#